data_AF-A0A4T0US13-F1
#
_entry.id   AF-A0A4T0US13-F1
#
_cell.length_a   1.000
_cell.length_b   1.000
_cell.length_c   1.000
_cell.angle_alpha   90.00
_cell.angle_beta   90.00
_cell.angle_gamma   90.00
#
_symmetry.space_group_name_H-M   'P 1'
#
loop_
_entity.id
_entity.type
_entity.pdbx_description
1 polymer ?
#
loop_
_entity_poly.entity_id
_entity_poly.type
_entity_poly.pdbx_seq_one_letter_code
_entity_poly.pdbx_strand_id
1 'polypeptide(L)'
;MTTYSGKEFEGATFVGASLRGATVRFSDLTGVKIRESDVGGLEIDSHDLFFGSLLVNGVDVVPLVAAELNRRFPGRELQNARTPQGLREAWVAVQGAWASLVSSTPREVWDTQVDDEWSLAQTLRHLVLATDAWLGRGVHREREPWHPIGQIFTGADEMGFDVSIFREPTGHEEILAVRAERQQQVTDFLASATPELLEEERDNPWDEDGTGEWHPSVGDCVRVILEEEWAHLRYVTRDLATLRGSGEG
;
A
#
# COMPACT_ATOMS: atom_id res chain seq x y z
N MET A 1 -0.36 27.78 -8.96
CA MET A 1 -0.48 26.91 -7.77
C MET A 1 0.81 27.04 -7.00
N THR A 2 0.74 27.29 -5.68
CA THR A 2 1.93 27.35 -4.82
C THR A 2 2.09 26.01 -4.14
N THR A 3 3.24 25.37 -4.30
CA THR A 3 3.56 24.09 -3.66
C THR A 3 4.56 24.35 -2.53
N TYR A 4 4.26 23.84 -1.34
CA TYR A 4 5.19 23.81 -0.21
C TYR A 4 5.75 22.39 -0.09
N SER A 5 7.07 22.24 -0.13
CA SER A 5 7.77 20.96 0.01
C SER A 5 8.86 21.07 1.09
N GLY A 6 8.96 20.04 1.94
CA GLY A 6 9.90 20.00 3.08
C GLY A 6 9.72 21.15 4.07
N LYS A 7 8.48 21.62 4.25
CA LYS A 7 8.16 22.73 5.16
C LYS A 7 7.42 22.23 6.38
N GLU A 8 7.94 22.63 7.54
CA GLU A 8 7.31 22.38 8.83
C GLU A 8 6.25 23.46 9.13
N PHE A 9 5.08 23.00 9.55
CA PHE A 9 3.99 23.84 10.05
C PHE A 9 3.60 23.47 11.49
N GLU A 10 4.52 22.84 12.23
CA GLU A 10 4.30 22.48 13.63
C GLU A 10 3.89 23.71 14.45
N GLY A 11 2.79 23.58 15.21
CA GLY A 11 2.23 24.66 16.03
C GLY A 11 1.56 25.80 15.25
N ALA A 12 1.51 25.75 13.92
CA ALA A 12 0.83 26.77 13.12
C ALA A 12 -0.69 26.76 13.36
N THR A 13 -1.30 27.95 13.34
CA THR A 13 -2.76 28.12 13.37
C THR A 13 -3.20 28.94 12.16
N PHE A 14 -4.10 28.40 11.35
CA PHE A 14 -4.68 29.08 10.20
C PHE A 14 -6.08 29.60 10.56
N VAL A 15 -6.25 30.92 10.73
CA VAL A 15 -7.53 31.55 11.11
C VAL A 15 -8.11 32.30 9.91
N GLY A 16 -9.35 31.97 9.52
CA GLY A 16 -10.04 32.62 8.40
C GLY A 16 -9.39 32.37 7.02
N ALA A 17 -8.46 31.41 6.93
CA ALA A 17 -7.80 31.02 5.69
C ALA A 17 -8.63 29.96 4.95
N SER A 18 -8.70 30.08 3.63
CA SER A 18 -9.29 29.04 2.78
C SER A 18 -8.23 28.01 2.40
N LEU A 19 -8.48 26.74 2.75
CA LEU A 19 -7.73 25.57 2.28
C LEU A 19 -8.48 24.79 1.19
N ARG A 20 -9.52 25.40 0.60
CA ARG A 20 -10.34 24.76 -0.44
C ARG A 20 -9.47 24.32 -1.62
N GLY A 21 -9.54 23.04 -1.96
CA GLY A 21 -8.77 22.43 -3.05
C GLY A 21 -7.28 22.23 -2.73
N ALA A 22 -6.87 22.38 -1.47
CA ALA A 22 -5.52 22.00 -1.06
C ALA A 22 -5.42 20.47 -0.98
N THR A 23 -4.31 19.95 -1.50
CA THR A 23 -3.94 18.54 -1.39
C THR A 23 -2.74 18.45 -0.47
N VAL A 24 -2.81 17.57 0.53
CA VAL A 24 -1.68 17.27 1.42
C VAL A 24 -1.29 15.81 1.19
N ARG A 25 -0.05 15.59 0.71
CA ARG A 25 0.47 14.27 0.32
C ARG A 25 1.80 14.04 1.04
N PHE A 26 2.09 12.78 1.41
CA PHE A 26 3.35 12.38 2.05
C PHE A 26 3.75 13.28 3.22
N SER A 27 2.80 13.63 4.09
CA SER A 27 2.99 14.57 5.20
C SER A 27 2.45 13.98 6.49
N ASP A 28 3.12 14.26 7.62
CA ASP A 28 2.60 13.92 8.93
C ASP A 28 1.46 14.88 9.33
N LEU A 29 0.27 14.31 9.53
CA LEU A 29 -0.92 15.04 9.98
C LEU A 29 -1.28 14.73 11.44
N THR A 30 -0.38 14.07 12.18
CA THR A 30 -0.57 13.72 13.58
C THR A 30 -0.87 14.97 14.40
N GLY A 31 -1.98 14.92 15.13
CA GLY A 31 -2.41 16.01 16.00
C GLY A 31 -3.05 17.22 15.30
N VAL A 32 -3.18 17.23 13.96
CA VAL A 32 -3.92 18.26 13.24
C VAL A 32 -5.38 18.29 13.71
N LYS A 33 -5.90 19.50 13.96
CA LYS A 33 -7.26 19.72 14.47
C LYS A 33 -7.98 20.70 13.56
N ILE A 34 -9.05 20.24 12.93
CA ILE A 34 -9.96 21.06 12.13
C ILE A 34 -11.21 21.34 12.99
N ARG A 35 -11.42 22.60 13.37
CA ARG A 35 -12.52 23.03 14.26
C ARG A 35 -13.22 24.24 13.70
N GLU A 36 -14.56 24.26 13.84
CA GLU A 36 -15.39 25.39 13.41
C GLU A 36 -15.16 25.79 11.95
N SER A 37 -14.85 24.80 11.10
CA SER A 37 -14.55 24.97 9.68
C SER A 37 -15.61 24.27 8.82
N ASP A 38 -15.80 24.78 7.59
CA ASP A 38 -16.50 24.03 6.54
C ASP A 38 -15.60 22.88 6.06
N VAL A 39 -16.06 21.65 6.24
CA VAL A 39 -15.35 20.40 5.88
C VAL A 39 -16.10 19.62 4.80
N GLY A 40 -17.07 20.24 4.13
CA GLY A 40 -17.79 19.61 3.02
C GLY A 40 -16.82 19.19 1.91
N GLY A 41 -16.76 17.89 1.63
CA GLY A 41 -15.84 17.31 0.64
C GLY A 41 -14.41 17.08 1.13
N LEU A 42 -14.16 17.12 2.45
CA LEU A 42 -12.87 16.68 3.00
C LEU A 42 -12.68 15.17 2.77
N GLU A 43 -11.57 14.83 2.13
CA GLU A 43 -11.15 13.46 1.89
C GLU A 43 -9.90 13.13 2.71
N ILE A 44 -9.92 11.97 3.36
CA ILE A 44 -8.77 11.39 4.02
C ILE A 44 -8.59 10.00 3.44
N ASP A 45 -7.54 9.84 2.65
CA ASP A 45 -7.16 8.57 2.07
C ASP A 45 -5.76 8.19 2.57
N SER A 46 -5.71 7.24 3.50
CA SER A 46 -4.47 6.78 4.13
C SER A 46 -4.61 5.33 4.54
N HIS A 47 -3.58 4.51 4.25
CA HIS A 47 -3.49 3.15 4.79
C HIS A 47 -3.15 3.17 6.28
N ASP A 48 -2.38 4.15 6.75
CA ASP A 48 -1.98 4.33 8.15
C ASP A 48 -3.13 4.70 9.10
N LEU A 49 -4.31 5.01 8.56
CA LEU A 49 -5.50 5.37 9.33
C LEU A 49 -5.80 4.38 10.47
N PHE A 50 -5.45 3.10 10.29
CA PHE A 50 -5.74 2.02 11.25
C PHE A 50 -4.75 1.92 12.41
N PHE A 51 -3.62 2.64 12.38
CA PHE A 51 -2.66 2.69 13.48
C PHE A 51 -3.01 3.74 14.55
N GLY A 52 -4.04 4.56 14.30
CA GLY A 52 -4.45 5.64 15.19
C GLY A 52 -5.97 5.78 15.30
N SER A 53 -6.39 6.97 15.73
CA SER A 53 -7.79 7.37 15.84
C SER A 53 -8.07 8.55 14.93
N LEU A 54 -9.24 8.57 14.29
CA LEU A 54 -9.73 9.70 13.52
C LEU A 54 -11.07 10.14 14.08
N LEU A 55 -11.11 11.32 14.69
CA LEU A 55 -12.31 11.82 15.36
C LEU A 55 -13.12 12.74 14.44
N VAL A 56 -14.36 12.33 14.14
CA VAL A 56 -15.37 13.20 13.50
C VAL A 56 -16.42 13.55 14.54
N ASN A 57 -16.50 14.84 14.90
CA ASN A 57 -17.39 15.33 15.95
C ASN A 57 -17.26 14.56 17.29
N GLY A 58 -16.03 14.15 17.64
CA GLY A 58 -15.73 13.40 18.86
C GLY A 58 -16.00 11.89 18.78
N VAL A 59 -16.44 11.38 17.64
CA VAL A 59 -16.61 9.94 17.39
C VAL A 59 -15.39 9.42 16.65
N ASP A 60 -14.76 8.38 17.18
CA ASP A 60 -13.72 7.66 16.44
C ASP A 60 -14.35 6.84 15.32
N VAL A 61 -14.06 7.25 14.09
CA VAL A 61 -14.64 6.63 12.89
C VAL A 61 -13.78 5.50 12.33
N VAL A 62 -12.56 5.27 12.85
CA VAL A 62 -11.67 4.23 12.33
C VAL A 62 -12.33 2.84 12.32
N PRO A 63 -13.01 2.37 13.38
CA PRO A 63 -13.69 1.08 13.35
C PRO A 63 -14.84 1.02 12.33
N LEU A 64 -15.55 2.12 12.11
CA LEU A 64 -16.64 2.21 11.13
C LEU A 64 -16.09 2.10 9.71
N VAL A 65 -15.00 2.81 9.41
CA VAL A 65 -14.29 2.74 8.13
C VAL A 65 -13.73 1.34 7.91
N ALA A 66 -13.09 0.74 8.93
CA ALA A 66 -12.56 -0.62 8.83
C ALA A 66 -13.64 -1.65 8.52
N ALA A 67 -14.79 -1.57 9.19
CA ALA A 67 -15.92 -2.47 8.93
C ALA A 67 -16.47 -2.31 7.50
N GLU A 68 -16.61 -1.07 7.02
CA GLU A 68 -17.07 -0.79 5.66
C GLU A 68 -16.06 -1.26 4.60
N LEU A 69 -14.75 -1.11 4.85
CA LEU A 69 -13.73 -1.66 3.97
C LEU A 69 -13.78 -3.19 3.92
N ASN A 70 -13.96 -3.87 5.06
CA ASN A 70 -14.10 -5.33 5.06
C ASN A 70 -15.38 -5.77 4.31
N ARG A 71 -16.47 -4.99 4.39
CA ARG A 71 -17.68 -5.24 3.61
C ARG A 71 -17.44 -5.08 2.11
N ARG A 72 -16.66 -4.08 1.70
CA ARG A 72 -16.33 -3.80 0.29
C ARG A 72 -15.28 -4.74 -0.29
N PHE A 73 -14.37 -5.23 0.55
CA PHE A 73 -13.25 -6.10 0.20
C PHE A 73 -13.28 -7.36 1.09
N PRO A 74 -14.19 -8.33 0.80
CA PRO A 74 -14.30 -9.53 1.61
C PRO A 74 -12.98 -10.29 1.70
N GLY A 75 -12.60 -10.71 2.91
CA GLY A 75 -11.32 -11.36 3.20
C GLY A 75 -10.24 -10.41 3.70
N ARG A 76 -10.40 -9.09 3.54
CA ARG A 76 -9.48 -8.09 4.10
C ARG A 76 -9.40 -8.17 5.63
N GLU A 77 -10.48 -8.56 6.30
CA GLU A 77 -10.49 -8.77 7.75
C GLU A 77 -9.44 -9.79 8.23
N LEU A 78 -8.98 -10.69 7.35
CA LEU A 78 -7.97 -11.69 7.64
C LEU A 78 -6.53 -11.16 7.53
N GLN A 79 -6.31 -9.95 7.02
CA GLN A 79 -4.95 -9.39 6.80
C GLN A 79 -4.10 -9.33 8.08
N ASN A 80 -4.76 -9.28 9.25
CA ASN A 80 -4.12 -9.26 10.56
C ASN A 80 -3.99 -10.63 11.23
N ALA A 81 -4.24 -11.71 10.48
CA ALA A 81 -4.13 -13.07 10.99
C ALA A 81 -2.75 -13.33 11.59
N ARG A 82 -2.74 -14.02 12.74
CA ARG A 82 -1.51 -14.37 13.47
C ARG A 82 -1.17 -15.85 13.38
N THR A 83 -2.04 -16.68 12.80
CA THR A 83 -1.82 -18.11 12.64
C THR A 83 -1.42 -18.43 11.19
N PRO A 84 -0.61 -19.48 10.95
CA PRO A 84 -0.29 -19.90 9.59
C PRO A 84 -1.52 -20.21 8.73
N GLN A 85 -2.55 -20.83 9.33
CA GLN A 85 -3.80 -21.09 8.63
C GLN A 85 -4.51 -19.78 8.23
N GLY A 86 -4.65 -18.83 9.16
CA GLY A 86 -5.32 -17.56 8.86
C GLY A 86 -4.57 -16.74 7.81
N LEU A 87 -3.23 -16.78 7.80
CA LEU A 87 -2.43 -16.13 6.76
C LEU A 87 -2.61 -16.79 5.39
N ARG A 88 -2.70 -18.13 5.32
CA ARG A 88 -3.04 -18.83 4.07
C ARG A 88 -4.42 -18.45 3.55
N GLU A 89 -5.42 -18.39 4.43
CA GLU A 89 -6.78 -17.98 4.06
C GLU A 89 -6.81 -16.52 3.58
N ALA A 90 -6.11 -15.61 4.29
CA ALA A 90 -5.97 -14.20 3.89
C ALA A 90 -5.31 -14.06 2.52
N TRP A 91 -4.26 -14.84 2.26
CA TRP A 91 -3.51 -14.83 1.01
C TRP A 91 -4.37 -15.29 -0.18
N VAL A 92 -5.10 -16.40 -0.03
CA VAL A 92 -6.02 -16.88 -1.07
C VAL A 92 -7.11 -15.84 -1.37
N ALA A 93 -7.64 -15.17 -0.35
CA ALA A 93 -8.66 -14.15 -0.54
C ALA A 93 -8.14 -12.96 -1.36
N VAL A 94 -6.94 -12.45 -1.04
CA VAL A 94 -6.39 -11.30 -1.75
C VAL A 94 -5.93 -11.66 -3.18
N GLN A 95 -5.41 -12.87 -3.39
CA GLN A 95 -5.11 -13.39 -4.74
C GLN A 95 -6.38 -13.44 -5.61
N GLY A 96 -7.49 -13.93 -5.05
CA GLY A 96 -8.78 -13.98 -5.76
C GLY A 96 -9.31 -12.59 -6.11
N ALA A 97 -9.18 -11.64 -5.19
CA ALA A 97 -9.60 -10.26 -5.41
C ALA A 97 -8.81 -9.58 -6.53
N TRP A 98 -7.47 -9.72 -6.53
CA TRP A 98 -6.62 -9.22 -7.60
C TRP A 98 -6.90 -9.89 -8.94
N ALA A 99 -7.05 -11.21 -8.98
CA ALA A 99 -7.37 -11.94 -10.21
C ALA A 99 -8.70 -11.44 -10.83
N SER A 100 -9.71 -11.17 -9.99
CA SER A 100 -10.98 -10.59 -10.44
C SER A 100 -10.81 -9.17 -11.00
N LEU A 101 -10.05 -8.30 -10.31
CA LEU A 101 -9.82 -6.94 -10.77
C LEU A 101 -9.07 -6.92 -12.11
N VAL A 102 -7.96 -7.68 -12.18
CA VAL A 102 -7.10 -7.78 -13.38
C VAL A 102 -7.88 -8.32 -14.58
N SER A 103 -8.64 -9.41 -14.41
CA SER A 103 -9.40 -10.01 -15.50
C SER A 103 -10.58 -9.17 -15.99
N SER A 104 -11.18 -8.36 -15.11
CA SER A 104 -12.32 -7.49 -15.45
C SER A 104 -11.92 -6.10 -15.96
N THR A 105 -10.63 -5.76 -15.93
CA THR A 105 -10.13 -4.43 -16.35
C THR A 105 -9.66 -4.46 -17.80
N PRO A 106 -10.25 -3.65 -18.71
CA PRO A 106 -9.81 -3.55 -20.10
C PRO A 106 -8.34 -3.14 -20.20
N ARG A 107 -7.56 -3.76 -21.09
CA ARG A 107 -6.11 -3.55 -21.19
C ARG A 107 -5.76 -2.11 -21.57
N GLU A 108 -6.66 -1.41 -22.24
CA GLU A 108 -6.50 -0.04 -22.73
C GLU A 108 -6.34 0.99 -21.59
N VAL A 109 -6.85 0.68 -20.39
CA VAL A 109 -6.78 1.59 -19.24
C VAL A 109 -5.67 1.21 -18.24
N TRP A 110 -4.91 0.15 -18.49
CA TRP A 110 -3.92 -0.36 -17.52
C TRP A 110 -2.79 0.63 -17.23
N ASP A 111 -2.43 1.46 -18.22
CA ASP A 111 -1.37 2.47 -18.10
C ASP A 111 -1.93 3.87 -17.82
N THR A 112 -3.24 4.00 -17.59
CA THR A 112 -3.87 5.30 -17.30
C THR A 112 -3.74 5.64 -15.82
N GLN A 113 -3.21 6.82 -15.52
CA GLN A 113 -3.10 7.38 -14.17
C GLN A 113 -4.31 8.27 -13.86
N VAL A 114 -4.66 8.38 -12.57
CA VAL A 114 -5.68 9.29 -12.04
C VAL A 114 -5.04 10.16 -10.97
N ASP A 115 -5.18 11.49 -11.05
CA ASP A 115 -4.70 12.46 -10.06
C ASP A 115 -3.22 12.32 -9.65
N ASP A 116 -2.36 11.99 -10.61
CA ASP A 116 -0.93 11.70 -10.48
C ASP A 116 -0.59 10.43 -9.66
N GLU A 117 -1.58 9.60 -9.37
CA GLU A 117 -1.38 8.29 -8.73
C GLU A 117 -0.99 7.20 -9.73
N TRP A 118 -0.54 6.06 -9.21
CA TRP A 118 -0.09 4.94 -10.03
C TRP A 118 -1.21 4.31 -10.84
N SER A 119 -0.89 3.97 -12.09
CA SER A 119 -1.75 3.13 -12.92
C SER A 119 -1.85 1.70 -12.37
N LEU A 120 -2.77 0.89 -12.91
CA LEU A 120 -2.83 -0.55 -12.57
C LEU A 120 -1.50 -1.24 -12.89
N ALA A 121 -0.89 -0.97 -14.05
CA ALA A 121 0.39 -1.56 -14.43
C ALA A 121 1.52 -1.19 -13.46
N GLN A 122 1.62 0.09 -13.07
CA GLN A 122 2.60 0.55 -12.07
C GLN A 122 2.34 -0.06 -10.70
N THR A 123 1.09 -0.20 -10.30
CA THR A 123 0.71 -0.83 -9.03
C THR A 123 1.09 -2.32 -8.98
N LEU A 124 0.82 -3.06 -10.06
CA LEU A 124 1.22 -4.48 -10.13
C LEU A 124 2.75 -4.66 -10.05
N ARG A 125 3.51 -3.75 -10.66
CA ARG A 125 4.97 -3.70 -10.54
C ARG A 125 5.42 -3.33 -9.11
N HIS A 126 4.69 -2.46 -8.43
CA HIS A 126 4.99 -2.11 -7.04
C HIS A 126 4.79 -3.31 -6.11
N LEU A 127 3.75 -4.12 -6.32
CA LEU A 127 3.52 -5.34 -5.53
C LEU A 127 4.59 -6.42 -5.76
N VAL A 128 5.26 -6.43 -6.92
CA VAL A 128 6.48 -7.24 -7.13
C VAL A 128 7.57 -6.77 -6.18
N LEU A 129 7.84 -5.45 -6.13
CA LEU A 129 8.82 -4.86 -5.24
C LEU A 129 8.49 -5.11 -3.76
N ALA A 130 7.23 -4.94 -3.35
CA ALA A 130 6.80 -5.21 -1.99
C ALA A 130 7.08 -6.67 -1.58
N THR A 131 6.86 -7.62 -2.49
CA THR A 131 7.19 -9.03 -2.24
C THR A 131 8.72 -9.23 -2.17
N ASP A 132 9.49 -8.66 -3.09
CA ASP A 132 10.96 -8.74 -3.07
C ASP A 132 11.53 -8.20 -1.74
N ALA A 133 10.99 -7.08 -1.28
CA ALA A 133 11.43 -6.44 -0.03
C ALA A 133 11.09 -7.31 1.18
N TRP A 134 9.82 -7.66 1.35
CA TRP A 134 9.36 -8.26 2.61
C TRP A 134 9.59 -9.76 2.67
N LEU A 135 9.39 -10.49 1.57
CA LEU A 135 9.67 -11.93 1.52
C LEU A 135 11.15 -12.19 1.21
N GLY A 136 11.68 -11.59 0.15
CA GLY A 136 13.07 -11.81 -0.29
C GLY A 136 14.10 -11.27 0.72
N ARG A 137 14.12 -9.96 0.93
CA ARG A 137 15.09 -9.33 1.84
C ARG A 137 14.72 -9.55 3.30
N GLY A 138 13.48 -9.27 3.69
CA GLY A 138 13.03 -9.35 5.08
C GLY A 138 13.02 -10.78 5.63
N VAL A 139 12.25 -11.69 5.02
CA VAL A 139 12.09 -13.07 5.53
C VAL A 139 13.28 -13.96 5.17
N HIS A 140 13.70 -13.98 3.89
CA HIS A 140 14.75 -14.86 3.38
C HIS A 140 16.17 -14.30 3.52
N ARG A 141 16.33 -13.02 3.91
CA ARG A 141 17.64 -12.35 4.09
C ARG A 141 18.48 -12.37 2.82
N GLU A 142 17.81 -12.31 1.67
CA GLU A 142 18.47 -12.13 0.38
C GLU A 142 19.04 -10.72 0.28
N ARG A 143 20.27 -10.60 -0.22
CA ARG A 143 20.98 -9.31 -0.24
C ARG A 143 20.38 -8.35 -1.27
N GLU A 144 20.02 -8.84 -2.45
CA GLU A 144 19.53 -8.04 -3.59
C GLU A 144 18.41 -8.81 -4.32
N PRO A 145 17.22 -8.97 -3.71
CA PRO A 145 16.12 -9.75 -4.29
C PRO A 145 15.36 -9.04 -5.43
N TRP A 146 15.79 -7.83 -5.79
CA TRP A 146 15.02 -6.90 -6.62
C TRP A 146 14.85 -7.37 -8.05
N HIS A 147 13.60 -7.57 -8.47
CA HIS A 147 13.31 -7.80 -9.87
C HIS A 147 13.36 -6.48 -10.66
N PRO A 148 14.01 -6.42 -11.85
CA PRO A 148 14.08 -5.20 -12.66
C PRO A 148 12.73 -4.63 -13.14
N ILE A 149 11.63 -5.37 -12.96
CA ILE A 149 10.27 -4.93 -13.33
C ILE A 149 9.59 -4.22 -12.16
N GLY A 150 10.13 -4.30 -10.95
CA GLY A 150 9.61 -3.60 -9.77
C GLY A 150 9.38 -2.11 -10.03
N GLN A 151 8.42 -1.53 -9.31
CA GLN A 151 8.15 -0.11 -9.30
C GLN A 151 8.45 0.44 -7.91
N ILE A 152 9.48 1.26 -7.82
CA ILE A 152 9.89 1.94 -6.60
C ILE A 152 8.93 3.09 -6.27
N PHE A 153 8.72 3.32 -4.97
CA PHE A 153 7.93 4.44 -4.46
C PHE A 153 8.69 5.76 -4.54
N THR A 154 7.94 6.87 -4.61
CA THR A 154 8.50 8.22 -4.63
C THR A 154 9.30 8.47 -3.36
N GLY A 155 10.53 9.01 -3.49
CA GLY A 155 11.42 9.32 -2.37
C GLY A 155 12.41 8.22 -1.98
N ALA A 156 12.36 7.04 -2.62
CA ALA A 156 13.31 5.96 -2.33
C ALA A 156 14.76 6.29 -2.74
N ASP A 157 14.96 7.14 -3.74
CA ASP A 157 16.29 7.63 -4.14
C ASP A 157 16.92 8.51 -3.05
N GLU A 158 16.11 9.29 -2.35
CA GLU A 158 16.54 10.07 -1.18
C GLU A 158 16.94 9.16 0.00
N MET A 159 16.46 7.92 0.01
CA MET A 159 16.84 6.88 0.98
C MET A 159 18.11 6.11 0.57
N GLY A 160 18.77 6.49 -0.52
CA GLY A 160 20.01 5.84 -1.00
C GLY A 160 19.79 4.56 -1.81
N PHE A 161 18.55 4.22 -2.14
CA PHE A 161 18.22 3.02 -2.92
C PHE A 161 18.68 3.17 -4.38
N ASP A 162 19.36 2.15 -4.93
CA ASP A 162 19.75 2.15 -6.34
C ASP A 162 18.55 1.92 -7.25
N VAL A 163 17.93 3.02 -7.69
CA VAL A 163 16.78 2.99 -8.62
C VAL A 163 17.15 2.55 -10.04
N SER A 164 18.44 2.49 -10.39
CA SER A 164 18.89 2.14 -11.74
C SER A 164 18.68 0.66 -12.10
N ILE A 165 18.40 -0.16 -11.09
CA ILE A 165 18.07 -1.59 -11.27
C ILE A 165 16.71 -1.81 -11.96
N PHE A 166 15.81 -0.81 -11.90
CA PHE A 166 14.48 -0.91 -12.49
C PHE A 166 14.48 -0.45 -13.95
N ARG A 167 13.68 -1.14 -14.76
CA ARG A 167 13.45 -0.81 -16.16
C ARG A 167 11.97 -0.89 -16.52
N GLU A 168 11.62 -0.30 -17.65
CA GLU A 168 10.29 -0.46 -18.20
C GLU A 168 10.03 -1.89 -18.69
N PRO A 169 8.83 -2.43 -18.44
CA PRO A 169 8.41 -3.70 -18.99
C PRO A 169 8.23 -3.61 -20.51
N THR A 170 8.45 -4.73 -21.18
CA THR A 170 8.20 -4.92 -22.61
C THR A 170 6.71 -5.02 -22.96
N GLY A 171 5.86 -5.27 -21.97
CA GLY A 171 4.41 -5.28 -22.06
C GLY A 171 3.74 -5.84 -20.80
N HIS A 172 2.40 -5.77 -20.74
CA HIS A 172 1.65 -6.21 -19.56
C HIS A 172 1.81 -7.70 -19.23
N GLU A 173 2.06 -8.55 -20.23
CA GLU A 173 2.28 -9.99 -20.00
C GLU A 173 3.57 -10.26 -19.23
N GLU A 174 4.61 -9.44 -19.41
CA GLU A 174 5.83 -9.54 -18.60
C GLU A 174 5.55 -9.20 -17.13
N ILE A 175 4.76 -8.14 -16.88
CA ILE A 175 4.35 -7.75 -15.52
C ILE A 175 3.58 -8.90 -14.86
N LEU A 176 2.61 -9.48 -15.58
CA LEU A 176 1.80 -10.59 -15.05
C LEU A 176 2.63 -11.84 -14.77
N ALA A 177 3.58 -12.18 -15.64
CA ALA A 177 4.45 -13.33 -15.44
C ALA A 177 5.30 -13.19 -14.16
N VAL A 178 5.94 -12.03 -13.97
CA VAL A 178 6.75 -11.74 -12.78
C VAL A 178 5.87 -11.69 -11.53
N ARG A 179 4.70 -11.06 -11.62
CA ARG A 179 3.74 -11.00 -10.51
C ARG A 179 3.27 -12.39 -10.09
N ALA A 180 2.99 -13.29 -11.04
CA ALA A 180 2.59 -14.66 -10.77
C ALA A 180 3.71 -15.45 -10.08
N GLU A 181 4.97 -15.26 -10.48
CA GLU A 181 6.13 -15.88 -9.83
C GLU A 181 6.22 -15.45 -8.36
N ARG A 182 6.11 -14.15 -8.06
CA ARG A 182 6.09 -13.62 -6.68
C ARG A 182 4.92 -14.14 -5.87
N GLN A 183 3.75 -14.22 -6.49
CA GLN A 183 2.58 -14.80 -5.82
C GLN A 183 2.79 -16.28 -5.47
N GLN A 184 3.47 -17.03 -6.33
CA GLN A 184 3.79 -18.43 -6.05
C GLN A 184 4.79 -18.55 -4.90
N GLN A 185 5.82 -17.70 -4.84
CA GLN A 185 6.79 -17.69 -3.74
C GLN A 185 6.12 -17.47 -2.38
N VAL A 186 5.20 -16.50 -2.27
CA VAL A 186 4.43 -16.26 -1.03
C VAL A 186 3.55 -17.49 -0.70
N THR A 187 2.93 -18.09 -1.72
CA THR A 187 2.10 -19.29 -1.56
C THR A 187 2.90 -20.47 -1.00
N ASP A 188 4.08 -20.72 -1.56
CA ASP A 188 4.98 -21.81 -1.16
C ASP A 188 5.53 -21.59 0.25
N PHE A 189 5.91 -20.34 0.57
CA PHE A 189 6.32 -19.96 1.92
C PHE A 189 5.21 -20.25 2.94
N LEU A 190 3.99 -19.78 2.68
CA LEU A 190 2.85 -19.97 3.59
C LEU A 190 2.41 -21.43 3.72
N ALA A 191 2.65 -22.27 2.70
CA ALA A 191 2.37 -23.71 2.77
C ALA A 191 3.21 -24.42 3.85
N SER A 192 4.42 -23.92 4.12
CA SER A 192 5.36 -24.52 5.08
C SER A 192 5.51 -23.74 6.39
N ALA A 193 4.94 -22.54 6.49
CA ALA A 193 5.05 -21.69 7.68
C ALA A 193 4.48 -22.35 8.95
N THR A 194 5.23 -22.24 10.04
CA THR A 194 4.83 -22.68 11.40
C THR A 194 4.66 -21.47 12.33
N PRO A 195 3.94 -21.61 13.46
CA PRO A 195 3.83 -20.54 14.44
C PRO A 195 5.19 -20.04 14.93
N GLU A 196 6.14 -20.94 15.18
CA GLU A 196 7.48 -20.61 15.67
C GLU A 196 8.24 -19.77 14.63
N LEU A 197 8.16 -20.14 13.35
CA LEU A 197 8.77 -19.37 12.28
C LEU A 197 8.21 -17.94 12.22
N LEU A 198 6.89 -17.78 12.39
CA LEU A 198 6.23 -16.48 12.34
C LEU A 198 6.63 -15.54 13.49
N GLU A 199 7.10 -16.09 14.62
CA GLU A 199 7.59 -15.33 15.77
C GLU A 199 9.06 -14.91 15.64
N GLU A 200 9.81 -15.50 14.71
CA GLU A 200 11.22 -15.15 14.55
C GLU A 200 11.40 -13.68 14.10
N GLU A 201 12.36 -13.01 14.73
CA GLU A 201 12.72 -11.62 14.43
C GLU A 201 13.51 -11.50 13.11
N ARG A 202 13.29 -10.40 12.40
CA ARG A 202 13.97 -9.99 11.16
C ARG A 202 14.35 -8.51 11.25
N ASP A 203 15.24 -8.11 10.34
CA ASP A 203 15.57 -6.71 10.14
C ASP A 203 14.56 -6.08 9.17
N ASN A 204 14.28 -4.80 9.35
CA ASN A 204 13.46 -4.05 8.40
C ASN A 204 14.18 -4.00 7.03
N PRO A 205 13.57 -4.49 5.93
CA PRO A 205 14.22 -4.56 4.62
C PRO A 205 14.55 -3.19 4.00
N TRP A 206 14.01 -2.11 4.56
CA TRP A 206 14.25 -0.74 4.11
C TRP A 206 15.25 0.02 4.98
N ASP A 207 15.70 -0.57 6.10
CA ASP A 207 16.70 0.02 6.99
C ASP A 207 18.09 -0.52 6.63
N GLU A 208 18.75 0.12 5.66
CA GLU A 208 20.03 -0.35 5.13
C GLU A 208 21.18 -0.28 6.14
N ASP A 209 21.12 0.69 7.05
CA ASP A 209 22.15 0.91 8.06
C ASP A 209 21.89 0.09 9.34
N GLY A 210 20.72 -0.57 9.45
CA GLY A 210 20.32 -1.34 10.62
C GLY A 210 20.22 -0.50 11.90
N THR A 211 19.91 0.80 11.74
CA THR A 211 19.85 1.77 12.84
C THR A 211 18.43 2.05 13.32
N GLY A 212 17.45 1.53 12.61
CA GLY A 212 16.04 1.61 12.94
C GLY A 212 15.72 0.84 14.20
N GLU A 213 14.82 1.40 15.01
CA GLU A 213 14.41 0.81 16.28
C GLU A 213 13.37 -0.33 16.10
N TRP A 214 12.86 -0.53 14.89
CA TRP A 214 11.80 -1.51 14.61
C TRP A 214 12.35 -2.77 13.94
N HIS A 215 12.25 -3.90 14.67
CA HIS A 215 12.56 -5.24 14.18
C HIS A 215 11.25 -6.04 13.99
N PRO A 216 10.78 -6.25 12.74
CA PRO A 216 9.57 -7.02 12.47
C PRO A 216 9.78 -8.51 12.75
N SER A 217 8.71 -9.21 13.15
CA SER A 217 8.70 -10.67 13.06
C SER A 217 8.50 -11.13 11.61
N VAL A 218 8.85 -12.38 11.28
CA VAL A 218 8.51 -12.99 9.97
C VAL A 218 7.01 -12.85 9.67
N GLY A 219 6.17 -13.08 10.68
CA GLY A 219 4.74 -12.86 10.55
C GLY A 219 4.39 -11.40 10.27
N ASP A 220 5.11 -10.42 10.83
CA ASP A 220 4.89 -9.01 10.51
C ASP A 220 5.22 -8.73 9.05
N CYS A 221 6.34 -9.26 8.53
CA CYS A 221 6.68 -9.14 7.11
C CYS A 221 5.56 -9.66 6.19
N VAL A 222 4.97 -10.82 6.50
CA VAL A 222 3.83 -11.36 5.74
C VAL A 222 2.59 -10.46 5.85
N ARG A 223 2.31 -9.91 7.04
CA ARG A 223 1.18 -9.00 7.23
C ARG A 223 1.37 -7.70 6.47
N VAL A 224 2.60 -7.18 6.37
CA VAL A 224 2.90 -6.03 5.51
C VAL A 224 2.62 -6.37 4.05
N ILE A 225 3.03 -7.54 3.54
CA ILE A 225 2.66 -7.98 2.18
C ILE A 225 1.14 -7.96 2.00
N LEU A 226 0.38 -8.53 2.94
CA LEU A 226 -1.09 -8.53 2.87
C LEU A 226 -1.68 -7.11 2.91
N GLU A 227 -1.13 -6.23 3.73
CA GLU A 227 -1.53 -4.83 3.84
C GLU A 227 -1.30 -4.08 2.51
N GLU A 228 -0.11 -4.21 1.93
CA GLU A 228 0.24 -3.64 0.62
C GLU A 228 -0.76 -4.09 -0.45
N GLU A 229 -1.05 -5.39 -0.49
CA GLU A 229 -1.99 -5.97 -1.44
C GLU A 229 -3.39 -5.36 -1.32
N TRP A 230 -3.94 -5.24 -0.10
CA TRP A 230 -5.28 -4.68 0.11
C TRP A 230 -5.34 -3.16 -0.06
N ALA A 231 -4.31 -2.43 0.39
CA ALA A 231 -4.22 -0.98 0.23
C ALA A 231 -4.18 -0.62 -1.26
N HIS A 232 -3.30 -1.26 -2.03
CA HIS A 232 -3.18 -1.00 -3.45
C HIS A 232 -4.38 -1.49 -4.27
N LEU A 233 -5.02 -2.58 -3.88
CA LEU A 233 -6.28 -3.00 -4.50
C LEU A 233 -7.36 -1.93 -4.32
N ARG A 234 -7.42 -1.30 -3.14
CA ARG A 234 -8.36 -0.21 -2.84
C ARG A 234 -8.09 1.03 -3.69
N TYR A 235 -6.83 1.47 -3.79
CA TYR A 235 -6.46 2.63 -4.61
C TYR A 235 -6.82 2.42 -6.08
N VAL A 236 -6.36 1.31 -6.67
CA VAL A 236 -6.62 1.04 -8.09
C VAL A 236 -8.11 0.84 -8.37
N THR A 237 -8.87 0.21 -7.44
CA THR A 237 -10.32 0.07 -7.60
C THR A 237 -11.03 1.43 -7.61
N ARG A 238 -10.60 2.38 -6.76
CA ARG A 238 -11.12 3.75 -6.72
C ARG A 238 -10.82 4.45 -8.06
N ASP A 239 -9.59 4.36 -8.54
CA ASP A 239 -9.16 5.09 -9.74
C ASP A 239 -9.82 4.56 -11.00
N LEU A 240 -9.90 3.23 -11.15
CA LEU A 240 -10.61 2.61 -12.25
C LEU A 240 -12.11 2.95 -12.27
N ALA A 241 -12.73 3.20 -11.11
CA ALA A 241 -14.11 3.66 -11.04
C ALA A 241 -14.26 5.08 -11.60
N THR A 242 -13.30 5.98 -11.33
CA THR A 242 -13.25 7.32 -11.91
C THR A 242 -13.12 7.28 -13.44
N LEU A 243 -12.25 6.41 -13.95
CA LEU A 243 -12.06 6.23 -15.40
C LEU A 243 -13.32 5.69 -16.10
N ARG A 244 -14.05 4.76 -15.47
CA ARG A 244 -15.34 4.26 -15.99
C ARG A 244 -16.41 5.34 -16.02
N GLY A 245 -16.52 6.15 -14.95
CA GLY A 245 -17.48 7.25 -14.88
C GLY A 245 -17.19 8.39 -15.86
N SER A 246 -15.94 8.53 -16.30
CA SER A 246 -15.51 9.57 -17.26
C SER A 246 -15.72 9.17 -18.73
N GLY A 247 -15.99 7.88 -19.00
CA GLY A 247 -16.26 7.36 -20.36
C GLY A 247 -17.72 7.36 -20.78
N GLU A 248 -18.65 7.72 -19.88
CA GLU A 248 -20.10 7.77 -20.14
C GLU A 248 -20.65 9.22 -20.31
N GLY A 249 -19.78 10.22 -20.40
CA GLY A 249 -20.12 11.63 -20.64
C GLY A 249 -19.70 12.14 -22.02
#